data_AF-A0A7M2WZW1-F1
#
_entry.id   AF-A0A7M2WZW1-F1
#
_cell.length_a   1.000
_cell.length_b   1.000
_cell.length_c   1.000
_cell.angle_alpha   90.00
_cell.angle_beta   90.00
_cell.angle_gamma   90.00
#
_symmetry.space_group_name_H-M   'P 1'
#
loop_
_entity.id
_entity.type
_entity.pdbx_description
1 polymer ?
#
loop_
_entity_poly.entity_id
_entity_poly.type
_entity_poly.pdbx_seq_one_letter_code
_entity_poly.pdbx_strand_id
1 'polypeptide(L)'
;MSATATESTTQSLAQRVAEALELMAFIIAEPLASPGDVEPNAVVTAVGFFGAANGKLEMLCPLDLGRALMANVEVAGNHDPDQLAREALCELANIVCGSFVGQEFASLGTTTLTLPSQEVLRAESSADWDQALAMDADGMQIRVRLIKHGAV
;
A
#
# COMPACT_ATOMS: atom_id res chain seq x y z
N MET A 1 -21.97 -5.22 -16.26
CA MET A 1 -20.62 -5.16 -16.85
C MET A 1 -19.55 -5.20 -15.74
N SER A 2 -19.66 -6.10 -14.75
CA SER A 2 -19.18 -5.78 -13.38
C SER A 2 -18.26 -6.80 -12.70
N ALA A 3 -17.75 -7.82 -13.40
CA ALA A 3 -16.74 -8.74 -12.84
C ALA A 3 -15.34 -8.44 -13.40
N THR A 4 -15.22 -8.27 -14.72
CA THR A 4 -13.96 -8.07 -15.43
C THR A 4 -13.25 -6.75 -15.10
N ALA A 5 -13.98 -5.67 -14.82
CA ALA A 5 -13.38 -4.38 -14.45
C ALA A 5 -12.71 -4.42 -13.07
N THR A 6 -13.30 -5.14 -12.12
CA THR A 6 -12.79 -5.26 -10.74
C THR A 6 -11.55 -6.17 -10.70
N GLU A 7 -11.56 -7.28 -11.44
CA GLU A 7 -10.39 -8.16 -11.60
C GLU A 7 -9.22 -7.42 -12.26
N SER A 8 -9.49 -6.62 -13.29
CA SER A 8 -8.47 -5.79 -13.96
C SER A 8 -7.86 -4.75 -13.02
N THR A 9 -8.67 -4.09 -12.17
CA THR A 9 -8.16 -3.11 -11.21
C THR A 9 -7.34 -3.77 -10.10
N THR A 10 -7.77 -4.92 -9.57
CA THR A 10 -7.03 -5.66 -8.53
C THR A 10 -5.70 -6.17 -9.07
N GLN A 11 -5.66 -6.67 -10.31
CA GLN A 11 -4.42 -7.11 -10.96
C GLN A 11 -3.46 -5.94 -11.20
N SER A 12 -3.98 -4.81 -11.68
CA SER A 12 -3.21 -3.57 -11.85
C SER A 12 -2.58 -3.12 -10.54
N LEU A 13 -3.38 -3.09 -9.45
CA LEU A 13 -2.92 -2.74 -8.12
C LEU A 13 -1.85 -3.71 -7.58
N ALA A 14 -2.06 -5.02 -7.74
CA ALA A 14 -1.07 -6.02 -7.33
C ALA A 14 0.26 -5.83 -8.05
N GLN A 15 0.21 -5.54 -9.36
CA GLN A 15 1.41 -5.27 -10.14
C GLN A 15 2.13 -4.01 -9.64
N ARG A 16 1.41 -2.92 -9.34
CA ARG A 16 2.02 -1.69 -8.81
C ARG A 16 2.71 -1.91 -7.47
N VAL A 17 2.12 -2.73 -6.61
CA VAL A 17 2.70 -3.08 -5.30
C VAL A 17 3.99 -3.89 -5.50
N ALA A 18 3.97 -4.90 -6.37
CA ALA A 18 5.15 -5.71 -6.66
C ALA A 18 6.30 -4.87 -7.24
N GLU A 19 6.01 -4.01 -8.22
CA GLU A 19 7.03 -3.14 -8.82
C GLU A 19 7.62 -2.14 -7.82
N ALA A 20 6.80 -1.60 -6.90
CA ALA A 20 7.29 -0.68 -5.87
C ALA A 20 8.21 -1.37 -4.85
N LEU A 21 7.84 -2.58 -4.42
CA LEU A 21 8.65 -3.38 -3.48
C LEU A 21 9.98 -3.83 -4.11
N GLU A 22 9.94 -4.27 -5.37
CA GLU A 22 11.13 -4.64 -6.11
C GLU A 22 12.05 -3.42 -6.29
N LEU A 23 11.50 -2.25 -6.62
CA LEU A 23 12.27 -1.02 -6.78
C LEU A 23 12.93 -0.56 -5.48
N MET A 24 12.22 -0.60 -4.36
CA MET A 24 12.71 -0.06 -3.08
C MET A 24 13.70 -1.00 -2.39
N ALA A 25 13.48 -2.31 -2.46
CA ALA A 25 14.23 -3.26 -1.65
C ALA A 25 14.53 -4.61 -2.34
N PHE A 26 14.28 -4.73 -3.65
CA PHE A 26 14.40 -6.00 -4.39
C PHE A 26 13.53 -7.12 -3.82
N ILE A 27 12.45 -6.76 -3.12
CA ILE A 27 11.49 -7.70 -2.55
C ILE A 27 10.52 -8.11 -3.65
N ILE A 28 10.41 -9.41 -3.91
CA ILE A 28 9.43 -9.97 -4.84
C ILE A 28 8.13 -10.16 -4.09
N ALA A 29 7.02 -9.68 -4.67
CA ALA A 29 5.70 -9.82 -4.07
C ALA A 29 4.70 -10.47 -5.01
N GLU A 30 3.91 -11.40 -4.47
CA GLU A 30 2.93 -12.18 -5.23
C GLU A 30 1.55 -12.18 -4.54
N PRO A 31 0.43 -12.17 -5.29
CA PRO A 31 -0.90 -12.26 -4.71
C PRO A 31 -1.14 -13.56 -3.92
N LEU A 32 -1.74 -13.44 -2.74
CA LEU A 32 -2.15 -14.57 -1.91
C LEU A 32 -3.60 -14.98 -2.20
N ALA A 33 -3.82 -16.26 -2.49
CA ALA A 33 -5.16 -16.81 -2.70
C ALA A 33 -5.97 -16.94 -1.40
N SER A 34 -5.29 -17.13 -0.26
CA SER A 34 -5.91 -17.22 1.06
C SER A 34 -5.06 -16.45 2.07
N PRO A 35 -5.44 -15.21 2.43
CA PRO A 35 -4.71 -14.44 3.42
C PRO A 35 -4.73 -15.13 4.79
N GLY A 36 -3.59 -15.09 5.50
CA GLY A 36 -3.50 -15.45 6.91
C GLY A 36 -3.93 -14.30 7.83
N ASP A 37 -3.72 -14.51 9.13
CA ASP A 37 -4.00 -13.52 10.16
C ASP A 37 -3.13 -12.26 9.99
N VAL A 38 -3.65 -11.12 10.45
CA VAL A 38 -2.91 -9.87 10.45
C VAL A 38 -1.83 -9.88 11.54
N GLU A 39 -0.62 -9.50 11.17
CA GLU A 39 0.51 -9.37 12.10
C GLU A 39 0.22 -8.34 13.24
N PRO A 40 0.54 -8.63 14.51
CA PRO A 40 0.17 -7.77 15.65
C PRO A 40 0.73 -6.35 15.61
N ASN A 41 1.85 -6.14 14.91
CA ASN A 41 2.53 -4.85 14.78
C ASN A 41 2.30 -4.21 13.40
N ALA A 42 1.20 -4.55 12.74
CA ALA A 42 0.89 -3.98 11.45
C ALA A 42 0.56 -2.48 11.52
N VAL A 43 1.08 -1.75 10.56
CA VAL A 43 0.88 -0.32 10.36
C VAL A 43 -0.05 -0.14 9.18
N VAL A 44 -1.09 0.68 9.37
CA VAL A 44 -1.92 1.16 8.27
C VAL A 44 -1.32 2.45 7.76
N THR A 45 -0.99 2.49 6.49
CA THR A 45 -0.59 3.71 5.78
C THR A 45 -1.65 4.08 4.76
N ALA A 46 -1.92 5.36 4.61
CA ALA A 46 -2.96 5.85 3.71
C ALA A 46 -2.53 7.07 2.90
N VAL A 47 -2.87 7.06 1.62
CA VAL A 47 -2.64 8.17 0.68
C VAL A 47 -3.95 8.49 -0.03
N GLY A 48 -4.47 9.70 0.19
CA GLY A 48 -5.63 10.20 -0.51
C GLY A 48 -5.28 10.71 -1.90
N PHE A 49 -6.26 10.70 -2.79
CA PHE A 49 -6.15 11.33 -4.10
C PHE A 49 -7.45 12.05 -4.47
N PHE A 50 -7.35 13.17 -5.18
CA PHE A 50 -8.49 13.99 -5.60
C PHE A 50 -8.26 14.67 -6.95
N GLY A 51 -9.36 15.02 -7.64
CA GLY A 51 -9.36 15.62 -8.98
C GLY A 51 -10.18 14.80 -9.96
N ALA A 52 -9.55 14.30 -11.02
CA ALA A 52 -10.18 13.46 -12.02
C ALA A 52 -10.77 12.15 -11.45
N ALA A 53 -10.20 11.67 -10.35
CA ALA A 53 -10.78 10.65 -9.49
C ALA A 53 -10.60 11.05 -8.02
N ASN A 54 -11.45 10.54 -7.14
CA ASN A 54 -11.40 10.82 -5.70
C ASN A 54 -11.42 9.52 -4.90
N GLY A 55 -10.54 9.41 -3.92
CA GLY A 55 -10.45 8.21 -3.10
C GLY A 55 -9.21 8.17 -2.22
N LYS A 56 -8.90 6.98 -1.73
CA LYS A 56 -7.76 6.71 -0.87
C LYS A 56 -7.22 5.32 -1.14
N LEU A 57 -5.91 5.18 -1.20
CA LEU A 57 -5.22 3.90 -1.13
C LEU A 57 -4.79 3.67 0.31
N GLU A 58 -5.06 2.48 0.84
CA GLU A 58 -4.59 2.06 2.14
C GLU A 58 -3.78 0.77 2.01
N MET A 59 -2.68 0.70 2.77
CA MET A 59 -1.86 -0.50 2.92
C MET A 59 -1.78 -0.84 4.40
N LEU A 60 -1.92 -2.13 4.71
CA LEU A 60 -1.65 -2.72 6.00
C LEU A 60 -0.42 -3.59 5.85
N CYS A 61 0.66 -3.19 6.52
CA CYS A 61 1.97 -3.81 6.39
C CYS A 61 2.57 -4.11 7.77
N PRO A 62 3.27 -5.23 7.96
CA PRO A 62 4.04 -5.45 9.18
C PRO A 62 5.15 -4.42 9.28
N LEU A 63 5.46 -3.98 10.50
CA LEU A 63 6.55 -3.03 10.74
C LEU A 63 7.91 -3.56 10.24
N ASP A 64 8.11 -4.88 10.27
CA ASP A 64 9.33 -5.53 9.77
C ASP A 64 9.55 -5.32 8.27
N LEU A 65 8.50 -5.17 7.47
CA LEU A 65 8.63 -4.78 6.07
C LEU A 65 9.25 -3.38 5.97
N GLY A 66 8.79 -2.43 6.78
CA GLY A 66 9.37 -1.08 6.84
C GLY A 66 10.86 -1.10 7.22
N ARG A 67 11.25 -1.98 8.14
CA ARG A 67 12.66 -2.18 8.50
C ARG A 67 13.47 -2.76 7.34
N ALA A 68 12.91 -3.72 6.60
CA ALA A 68 13.54 -4.28 5.39
C ALA A 68 13.71 -3.22 4.30
N LEU A 69 12.71 -2.35 4.08
CA LEU A 69 12.81 -1.24 3.13
C LEU A 69 13.95 -0.27 3.48
N MET A 70 14.14 -0.01 4.78
CA MET A 70 15.21 0.88 5.26
C MET A 70 16.59 0.23 5.31
N ALA A 71 16.69 -1.10 5.24
CA ALA A 71 17.98 -1.80 5.34
C ALA A 71 18.99 -1.38 4.26
N ASN A 72 18.50 -0.89 3.12
CA ASN A 72 19.31 -0.42 2.00
C ASN A 72 19.57 1.09 2.01
N VAL A 73 19.06 1.82 3.02
CA VAL A 73 19.20 3.28 3.12
C VAL A 73 20.22 3.61 4.21
N GLU A 74 21.34 4.20 3.84
CA GLU A 74 22.28 4.77 4.82
C GLU A 74 21.63 6.00 5.47
N VAL A 75 21.16 5.84 6.71
CA VAL A 75 20.62 6.96 7.50
C VAL A 75 21.69 7.49 8.43
N ALA A 76 22.11 8.74 8.22
CA ALA A 76 23.02 9.44 9.11
C ALA A 76 22.26 10.01 10.31
N GLY A 77 22.75 9.77 11.54
CA GLY A 77 22.22 10.38 12.77
C GLY A 77 21.60 9.38 13.73
N ASN A 78 20.96 9.90 14.79
CA ASN A 78 20.35 9.12 15.85
C ASN A 78 18.83 9.15 15.68
N HIS A 79 18.33 8.40 14.69
CA HIS A 79 16.91 8.27 14.40
C HIS A 79 16.34 7.04 15.09
N ASP A 80 15.07 7.10 15.48
CA ASP A 80 14.34 5.93 15.96
C ASP A 80 14.11 4.95 14.78
N PRO A 81 14.65 3.72 14.83
CA PRO A 81 14.48 2.75 13.75
C PRO A 81 13.02 2.44 13.41
N ASP A 82 12.13 2.45 14.41
CA ASP A 82 10.71 2.16 14.18
C ASP A 82 9.99 3.34 13.52
N GLN A 83 10.43 4.57 13.80
CA GLN A 83 9.96 5.74 13.07
C GLN A 83 10.41 5.71 11.61
N LEU A 84 11.67 5.35 11.34
CA LEU A 84 12.17 5.21 9.97
C LEU A 84 11.45 4.11 9.19
N ALA A 85 11.22 2.96 9.82
CA ALA A 85 10.46 1.87 9.20
C ALA A 85 9.05 2.31 8.80
N ARG A 86 8.40 3.05 9.69
CA ARG A 86 7.09 3.68 9.47
C ARG A 86 7.09 4.69 8.31
N GLU A 87 8.11 5.55 8.24
CA GLU A 87 8.29 6.49 7.14
C GLU A 87 8.52 5.78 5.80
N ALA A 88 9.26 4.66 5.79
CA ALA A 88 9.45 3.84 4.60
C ALA A 88 8.14 3.21 4.10
N LEU A 89 7.27 2.75 5.01
CA LEU A 89 5.94 2.26 4.64
C LEU A 89 5.06 3.37 4.05
N CYS A 90 5.14 4.59 4.58
CA CYS A 90 4.47 5.75 4.00
C CYS A 90 4.96 6.06 2.59
N GLU A 91 6.27 5.95 2.34
CA GLU A 91 6.85 6.16 1.02
C GLU A 91 6.43 5.07 0.03
N LEU A 92 6.41 3.80 0.47
CA LEU A 92 5.87 2.70 -0.32
C LEU A 92 4.42 2.98 -0.73
N ALA A 93 3.56 3.37 0.22
CA ALA A 93 2.16 3.70 -0.08
C ALA A 93 2.03 4.89 -1.05
N ASN A 94 2.91 5.88 -0.96
CA ASN A 94 2.95 7.03 -1.87
C ASN A 94 3.35 6.61 -3.30
N ILE A 95 4.38 5.79 -3.45
CA ILE A 95 4.84 5.27 -4.76
C ILE A 95 3.76 4.40 -5.40
N VAL A 96 3.16 3.48 -4.63
CA VAL A 96 2.08 2.62 -5.13
C VAL A 96 0.87 3.45 -5.54
N CYS A 97 0.44 4.40 -4.70
CA CYS A 97 -0.71 5.26 -5.01
C CYS A 97 -0.46 6.13 -6.26
N GLY A 98 0.71 6.77 -6.35
CA GLY A 98 1.05 7.62 -7.48
C GLY A 98 1.17 6.85 -8.79
N SER A 99 1.82 5.69 -8.79
CA SER A 99 1.94 4.85 -9.99
C SER A 99 0.58 4.30 -10.43
N PHE A 100 -0.24 3.84 -9.48
CA PHE A 100 -1.59 3.33 -9.77
C PHE A 100 -2.51 4.42 -10.33
N VAL A 101 -2.61 5.57 -9.65
CA VAL A 101 -3.43 6.71 -10.11
C VAL A 101 -2.95 7.24 -11.45
N GLY A 102 -1.64 7.35 -11.63
CA GLY A 102 -1.02 7.80 -12.88
C GLY A 102 -1.32 6.88 -14.06
N GLN A 103 -1.52 5.58 -13.83
CA GLN A 103 -1.90 4.64 -14.88
C GLN A 103 -3.41 4.61 -15.11
N GLU A 104 -4.20 4.44 -14.05
CA GLU A 104 -5.65 4.20 -14.14
C GLU A 104 -6.44 5.45 -14.51
N PHE A 105 -5.98 6.64 -14.08
CA PHE A 105 -6.74 7.89 -14.23
C PHE A 105 -6.06 8.92 -15.14
N ALA A 106 -4.94 8.59 -15.78
CA ALA A 106 -4.24 9.51 -16.68
C ALA A 106 -5.14 10.10 -17.78
N SER A 107 -6.05 9.30 -18.34
CA SER A 107 -6.96 9.75 -19.40
C SER A 107 -8.12 10.61 -18.89
N LEU A 108 -8.36 10.66 -17.58
CA LEU A 108 -9.47 11.40 -16.98
C LEU A 108 -9.08 12.84 -16.58
N GLY A 109 -7.78 13.13 -16.49
CA GLY A 109 -7.23 14.43 -16.16
C GLY A 109 -6.26 14.40 -14.98
N THR A 110 -5.92 15.58 -14.46
CA THR A 110 -4.98 15.70 -13.35
C THR A 110 -5.57 15.16 -12.06
N THR A 111 -4.78 14.37 -11.34
CA THR A 111 -5.07 13.91 -9.98
C THR A 111 -3.95 14.37 -9.06
N THR A 112 -4.30 14.85 -7.87
CA THR A 112 -3.35 15.29 -6.84
C THR A 112 -3.38 14.30 -5.68
N LEU A 113 -2.21 13.94 -5.15
CA LEU A 113 -2.07 13.08 -3.98
C LEU A 113 -1.99 13.92 -2.70
N THR A 114 -2.53 13.40 -1.59
CA THR A 114 -2.27 13.95 -0.26
C THR A 114 -0.93 13.46 0.26
N LEU A 115 -0.40 14.10 1.31
CA LEU A 115 0.70 13.51 2.06
C LEU A 115 0.30 12.14 2.62
N PRO A 116 1.22 11.16 2.66
CA PRO A 116 0.95 9.89 3.31
C PRO A 116 0.74 10.09 4.80
N SER A 117 -0.16 9.30 5.36
CA SER A 117 -0.45 9.24 6.79
C SER A 117 -0.31 7.82 7.28
N GLN A 118 -0.11 7.66 8.59
CA GLN A 118 0.03 6.35 9.20
C GLN A 118 -0.69 6.27 10.54
N GLU A 119 -1.22 5.09 10.82
CA GLU A 119 -1.80 4.72 12.10
C GLU A 119 -1.41 3.26 12.44
N VAL A 120 -1.34 2.95 13.73
CA VAL A 120 -1.14 1.55 14.17
C VAL A 120 -2.50 0.87 14.15
N LEU A 121 -2.61 -0.28 13.47
CA LEU A 121 -3.86 -1.02 13.46
C LEU A 121 -4.18 -1.50 14.88
N ARG A 122 -5.41 -1.27 15.33
CA ARG A 122 -5.92 -1.88 16.56
C ARG A 122 -6.46 -3.28 16.25
N ALA A 123 -6.23 -4.24 17.14
CA ALA A 123 -6.59 -5.65 16.93
C ALA A 123 -8.07 -5.88 16.52
N GLU A 124 -8.96 -4.99 16.98
CA GLU A 124 -10.40 -5.01 16.71
C GLU A 124 -10.78 -4.66 15.26
N SER A 125 -9.83 -4.13 14.46
CA SER A 125 -10.05 -3.67 13.08
C SER A 125 -9.52 -4.65 12.01
N SER A 126 -9.09 -5.86 12.40
CA SER A 126 -8.50 -6.86 11.49
C SER A 126 -9.50 -7.42 10.47
N ALA A 127 -10.76 -7.62 10.84
CA ALA A 127 -11.82 -8.14 9.97
C ALA A 127 -12.16 -7.20 8.78
N ASP A 128 -11.88 -5.90 8.91
CA ASP A 128 -12.13 -4.91 7.84
C ASP A 128 -11.20 -5.08 6.63
N TRP A 129 -10.21 -5.95 6.73
CA TRP A 129 -9.20 -6.19 5.71
C TRP A 129 -9.39 -7.48 4.94
N ASP A 130 -10.44 -8.26 5.19
CA ASP A 130 -10.61 -9.59 4.56
C ASP A 130 -10.93 -9.51 3.06
N GLN A 131 -11.44 -8.37 2.60
CA GLN A 131 -11.71 -8.09 1.19
C GLN A 131 -10.58 -7.33 0.50
N ALA A 132 -9.51 -6.99 1.22
CA ALA A 132 -8.35 -6.32 0.65
C ALA A 132 -7.53 -7.31 -0.21
N LEU A 133 -6.84 -6.79 -1.22
CA LEU A 133 -5.83 -7.56 -1.93
C LEU A 133 -4.75 -7.97 -0.93
N ALA A 134 -4.50 -9.26 -0.79
CA ALA A 134 -3.40 -9.78 0.02
C ALA A 134 -2.24 -10.17 -0.89
N MET A 135 -1.02 -9.87 -0.47
CA MET A 135 0.20 -10.30 -1.14
C MET A 135 1.21 -10.83 -0.12
N ASP A 136 2.01 -11.79 -0.54
CA ASP A 136 3.21 -12.22 0.17
C ASP A 136 4.40 -11.43 -0.37
N ALA A 137 5.23 -10.90 0.52
CA ALA A 137 6.44 -10.15 0.20
C ALA A 137 7.58 -10.73 1.06
N ASP A 138 8.33 -11.69 0.51
CA ASP A 138 9.36 -12.45 1.24
C ASP A 138 8.85 -13.08 2.56
N GLY A 139 7.67 -13.69 2.54
CA GLY A 139 7.06 -14.30 3.73
C GLY A 139 6.36 -13.30 4.66
N MET A 140 6.35 -12.01 4.33
CA MET A 140 5.58 -10.98 5.04
C MET A 140 4.27 -10.69 4.30
N GLN A 141 3.15 -10.87 4.99
CA GLN A 141 1.85 -10.59 4.40
C GLN A 141 1.54 -9.09 4.42
N ILE A 142 1.22 -8.53 3.26
CA ILE A 142 0.67 -7.18 3.10
C ILE A 142 -0.77 -7.24 2.64
N ARG A 143 -1.58 -6.25 3.04
CA ARG A 143 -2.94 -6.08 2.52
C ARG A 143 -3.10 -4.67 1.94
N VAL A 144 -3.73 -4.57 0.77
CA VAL A 144 -3.89 -3.29 0.06
C VAL A 144 -5.34 -3.16 -0.38
N ARG A 145 -5.94 -1.98 -0.16
CA ARG A 145 -7.29 -1.70 -0.65
C ARG A 145 -7.39 -0.29 -1.21
N LEU A 146 -8.25 -0.17 -2.22
CA LEU A 146 -8.61 1.09 -2.83
C LEU A 146 -10.03 1.47 -2.38
N ILE A 147 -10.16 2.61 -1.71
CA ILE A 147 -11.43 3.18 -1.31
C ILE A 147 -11.77 4.30 -2.29
N LYS A 148 -12.72 4.07 -3.20
CA LYS A 148 -13.22 5.10 -4.12
C LYS A 148 -14.32 5.90 -3.43
N HIS A 149 -14.22 7.22 -3.44
CA HIS A 149 -15.34 8.08 -3.06
C HIS A 149 -16.14 8.38 -4.33
N GLY A 150 -17.47 8.24 -4.28
CA GLY A 150 -18.33 8.52 -5.44
C GLY A 150 -18.04 9.92 -6.00
N ALA A 151 -18.02 10.05 -7.33
CA ALA A 151 -17.97 11.35 -7.97
C ALA A 151 -19.21 12.15 -7.50
N VAL A 152 -18.97 13.34 -6.96
CA VAL A 152 -20.03 14.31 -6.66
C VAL A 152 -20.53 14.89 -7.98
#